data_AF-A0A0N0PDT4-F1
#
_entry.id   AF-A0A0N0PDT4-F1
#
_cell.length_a   1.000
_cell.length_b   1.000
_cell.length_c   1.000
_cell.angle_alpha   90.00
_cell.angle_beta   90.00
_cell.angle_gamma   90.00
#
_symmetry.space_group_name_H-M   'P 1'
#
loop_
_entity.id
_entity.type
_entity.pdbx_description
1 polymer ?
#
loop_
_entity_poly.entity_id
_entity_poly.type
_entity_poly.pdbx_seq_one_letter_code
_entity_poly.pdbx_strand_id
1 'polypeptide(L)'
;MTISYYGFRGAFVLLSAINMHTFVAVCLMQPVARHMKKIEIPNIENSEMKLLLVQDKVDANIPCVKLSDKEKEIDKKIDKKGEKDLEIDVATEKSRSIRSIILEAIDFSLMKTFIKSNACLGLAICGFADLTFTLMLPQTLYAMNWKEDEVAWAVSLNSLGDLVTRILFIIGSSWLVRFESQQIYLVGLFLAVTTRLGMLGVENVTTILTFLTIMGASKCTVLLLIPQVIAEAVKPEQFTSAMGIFMLVFGFSNLSLGPLIGAVRDLTDSYPTAIYIITSCFGIVFIFWIVEMVYKKNKHKRKPKTQTSKKGFS
;
A
#
# COMPACT_ATOMS: atom_id res chain seq x y z
N MET A 1 26.58 -10.53 -16.01
CA MET A 1 26.63 -11.46 -17.16
C MET A 1 25.68 -11.04 -18.29
N THR A 2 24.42 -10.65 -18.02
CA THR A 2 23.47 -10.19 -19.06
C THR A 2 23.84 -8.85 -19.72
N ILE A 3 24.28 -7.85 -18.95
CA ILE A 3 24.69 -6.53 -19.47
C ILE A 3 25.87 -6.62 -20.44
N SER A 4 26.84 -7.49 -20.17
CA SER A 4 28.05 -7.64 -21.00
C SER A 4 27.76 -8.28 -22.36
N TYR A 5 26.73 -9.12 -22.47
CA TYR A 5 26.38 -9.84 -23.71
C TYR A 5 25.28 -9.14 -24.53
N TYR A 6 24.24 -8.61 -23.87
CA TYR A 6 23.05 -8.07 -24.53
C TYR A 6 22.95 -6.54 -24.48
N GLY A 7 23.92 -5.90 -23.81
CA GLY A 7 23.86 -4.47 -23.50
C GLY A 7 22.69 -4.11 -22.58
N PHE A 8 22.53 -2.82 -22.33
CA PHE A 8 21.44 -2.29 -21.52
C PHE A 8 20.06 -2.60 -22.15
N ARG A 9 19.89 -2.30 -23.44
CA ARG A 9 18.60 -2.48 -24.13
C ARG A 9 18.12 -3.94 -24.11
N GLY A 10 19.00 -4.90 -24.39
CA GLY A 10 18.63 -6.32 -24.36
C GLY A 10 18.32 -6.84 -22.96
N ALA A 11 19.03 -6.34 -21.93
CA ALA A 11 18.69 -6.65 -20.54
C ALA A 11 17.29 -6.15 -20.16
N PHE A 12 16.89 -4.95 -20.60
CA PHE A 12 15.53 -4.43 -20.37
C PHE A 12 14.46 -5.22 -21.11
N VAL A 13 14.72 -5.70 -22.33
CA VAL A 13 13.78 -6.56 -23.07
C VAL A 13 13.57 -7.89 -22.34
N LEU A 14 14.65 -8.53 -21.86
CA LEU A 14 14.55 -9.75 -21.06
C LEU A 14 13.79 -9.52 -19.76
N LEU A 15 14.08 -8.42 -19.05
CA LEU A 15 13.36 -8.06 -17.83
C LEU A 15 11.86 -7.82 -18.10
N SER A 16 11.51 -7.14 -19.19
CA SER A 16 10.13 -6.96 -19.61
C SER A 16 9.45 -8.28 -19.95
N ALA A 17 10.15 -9.19 -20.65
CA ALA A 17 9.63 -10.51 -20.98
C ALA A 17 9.33 -11.33 -19.72
N ILE A 18 10.23 -11.32 -18.73
CA ILE A 18 10.01 -11.98 -17.44
C ILE A 18 8.79 -11.39 -16.73
N ASN A 19 8.69 -10.05 -16.64
CA ASN A 19 7.54 -9.38 -16.03
C ASN A 19 6.22 -9.67 -16.78
N MET A 20 6.27 -9.92 -18.09
CA MET A 20 5.07 -10.26 -18.86
C MET A 20 4.46 -11.61 -18.46
N HIS A 21 5.25 -12.51 -17.86
CA HIS A 21 4.73 -13.79 -17.33
C HIS A 21 3.74 -13.58 -16.18
N THR A 22 3.80 -12.45 -15.48
CA THR A 22 2.80 -12.08 -14.47
C THR A 22 1.40 -11.99 -15.07
N PHE A 23 1.25 -11.55 -16.32
CA PHE A 23 -0.06 -11.56 -16.99
C PHE A 23 -0.58 -12.98 -17.21
N VAL A 24 0.29 -13.91 -17.60
CA VAL A 24 -0.09 -15.33 -17.74
C VAL A 24 -0.50 -15.90 -16.39
N ALA A 25 0.24 -15.60 -15.32
CA ALA A 25 -0.11 -16.02 -13.97
C ALA A 25 -1.49 -15.47 -13.52
N VAL A 26 -1.77 -14.20 -13.80
CA VAL A 26 -3.09 -13.58 -13.51
C VAL A 26 -4.21 -14.23 -14.33
N CYS A 27 -3.97 -14.54 -15.62
CA CYS A 27 -4.95 -15.25 -16.44
C CYS A 27 -5.26 -16.66 -15.92
N LEU A 28 -4.31 -17.30 -15.24
CA LEU A 28 -4.48 -18.62 -14.63
C LEU A 28 -5.09 -18.56 -13.22
N MET A 29 -5.14 -17.39 -12.57
CA MET A 29 -5.76 -17.24 -11.25
C MET A 29 -7.25 -17.56 -11.33
N GLN A 30 -7.67 -18.53 -10.52
CA GLN A 30 -9.07 -18.91 -10.40
C GLN A 30 -9.71 -18.16 -9.22
N PRO A 31 -11.00 -17.78 -9.33
CA PRO A 31 -11.68 -17.08 -8.26
C PRO A 31 -11.73 -17.94 -6.98
N VAL A 32 -11.39 -17.32 -5.85
CA VAL A 32 -11.29 -17.98 -4.53
C VAL A 32 -12.59 -18.69 -4.15
N ALA A 33 -13.74 -18.13 -4.56
CA ALA A 33 -15.07 -18.71 -4.31
C ALA A 33 -15.21 -20.17 -4.78
N ARG A 34 -14.49 -20.58 -5.83
CA ARG A 34 -14.53 -21.98 -6.34
C ARG A 34 -13.89 -22.99 -5.39
N HIS A 35 -13.02 -22.53 -4.50
CA HIS A 35 -12.23 -23.37 -3.58
C HIS A 35 -12.67 -23.18 -2.12
N MET A 36 -13.65 -22.31 -1.86
CA MET A 36 -14.20 -22.08 -0.53
C MET A 36 -15.05 -23.28 -0.11
N LYS A 37 -14.50 -24.14 0.76
CA LYS A 37 -15.25 -25.25 1.36
C LYS A 37 -16.17 -24.70 2.44
N LYS A 38 -17.47 -24.72 2.20
CA LYS A 38 -18.48 -24.35 3.20
C LYS A 38 -18.55 -25.47 4.25
N ILE A 39 -18.34 -25.12 5.52
CA ILE A 39 -18.46 -26.05 6.65
C ILE A 39 -19.74 -25.68 7.38
N GLU A 40 -20.68 -26.61 7.44
CA GLU A 40 -21.87 -26.48 8.28
C GLU A 40 -21.45 -26.70 9.75
N ILE A 41 -21.65 -25.70 10.59
CA ILE A 41 -21.43 -25.83 12.03
C ILE A 41 -22.67 -26.55 12.58
N PRO A 42 -22.54 -27.73 13.21
CA PRO A 42 -23.67 -28.39 13.83
C PRO A 42 -24.27 -27.47 14.90
N ASN A 43 -25.59 -27.37 14.95
CA ASN A 43 -26.30 -26.57 15.93
C ASN A 43 -26.21 -27.26 17.31
N ILE A 44 -25.09 -27.08 18.00
CA ILE A 44 -24.85 -27.63 19.33
C ILE A 44 -25.23 -26.53 20.34
N GLU A 45 -26.26 -26.81 21.13
CA GLU A 45 -26.83 -25.90 22.14
C GLU A 45 -25.90 -25.63 23.33
N ASN A 46 -24.78 -26.34 23.47
CA ASN A 46 -23.82 -26.14 24.57
C ASN A 46 -22.56 -25.37 24.13
N SER A 47 -22.39 -24.20 24.75
CA SER A 47 -21.34 -23.20 24.48
C SER A 47 -19.91 -23.72 24.65
N GLU A 48 -19.70 -24.78 25.44
CA GLU A 48 -18.36 -25.32 25.74
C GLU A 48 -17.87 -26.34 24.69
N MET A 49 -18.77 -27.16 24.12
CA MET A 49 -18.41 -28.11 23.06
C MET A 49 -18.12 -27.41 21.72
N LYS A 50 -18.67 -26.21 21.53
CA LYS A 50 -18.42 -25.34 20.37
C LYS A 50 -17.00 -24.78 20.33
N LEU A 51 -16.34 -24.69 21.50
CA LEU A 51 -14.97 -24.22 21.64
C LEU A 51 -13.95 -25.35 21.39
N LEU A 52 -14.25 -26.57 21.87
CA LEU A 52 -13.39 -27.75 21.69
C LEU A 52 -13.35 -28.25 20.23
N LEU A 53 -14.47 -28.19 19.48
CA LEU A 53 -14.48 -28.54 18.06
C LEU A 53 -13.78 -27.53 17.15
N VAL A 54 -13.55 -26.30 17.64
CA VAL A 54 -12.70 -25.31 16.96
C VAL A 54 -11.23 -25.59 17.25
N GLN A 55 -10.91 -26.18 18.40
CA GLN A 55 -9.54 -26.48 18.80
C GLN A 55 -8.95 -27.69 18.04
N ASP A 56 -9.74 -28.75 17.79
CA ASP A 56 -9.23 -30.01 17.21
C ASP A 56 -9.02 -30.01 15.69
N LYS A 57 -9.27 -28.90 15.00
CA LYS A 57 -8.94 -28.74 13.56
C LYS A 57 -8.20 -27.43 13.24
N VAL A 58 -7.41 -26.93 14.18
CA VAL A 58 -6.40 -25.89 13.87
C VAL A 58 -5.17 -26.57 13.29
N ASP A 59 -5.31 -27.11 12.07
CA ASP A 59 -4.19 -27.11 11.14
C ASP A 59 -4.20 -25.75 10.44
N ALA A 60 -3.03 -25.11 10.42
CA ALA A 60 -2.82 -23.73 10.04
C ALA A 60 -3.35 -23.37 8.62
N ASN A 61 -3.72 -22.09 8.43
CA ASN A 61 -3.99 -21.35 7.17
C ASN A 61 -5.44 -21.10 6.67
N ILE A 62 -6.42 -20.71 7.50
CA ILE A 62 -7.65 -20.07 6.95
C ILE A 62 -8.22 -18.99 7.90
N PRO A 63 -8.54 -17.76 7.42
CA PRO A 63 -9.32 -16.79 8.19
C PRO A 63 -10.83 -17.03 8.03
N CYS A 64 -11.54 -17.27 9.14
CA CYS A 64 -13.00 -17.46 9.20
C CYS A 64 -13.73 -16.16 9.57
N VAL A 65 -14.80 -15.81 8.84
CA VAL A 65 -15.73 -14.71 9.19
C VAL A 65 -17.10 -15.30 9.57
N LYS A 66 -17.68 -14.81 10.69
CA LYS A 66 -18.96 -15.25 11.27
C LYS A 66 -20.16 -14.57 10.60
N LEU A 67 -21.22 -15.33 10.33
CA LEU A 67 -22.59 -14.82 10.07
C LEU A 67 -23.54 -15.44 11.11
N SER A 68 -24.43 -14.64 11.70
CA SER A 68 -25.39 -15.03 12.75
C SER A 68 -26.83 -14.95 12.25
N ASP A 69 -27.65 -15.88 12.73
CA ASP A 69 -28.95 -16.41 12.25
C ASP A 69 -30.17 -15.48 12.08
N LYS A 70 -30.03 -14.18 11.81
CA LYS A 70 -31.21 -13.29 11.70
C LYS A 70 -31.91 -13.21 10.33
N GLU A 71 -31.48 -13.94 9.31
CA GLU A 71 -32.04 -13.81 7.95
C GLU A 71 -32.98 -14.93 7.49
N LYS A 72 -33.27 -15.95 8.32
CA LYS A 72 -34.17 -17.06 7.94
C LYS A 72 -35.63 -16.67 7.67
N GLU A 73 -36.05 -15.45 7.98
CA GLU A 73 -37.42 -14.98 7.65
C GLU A 73 -37.51 -14.10 6.39
N ILE A 74 -36.39 -13.66 5.81
CA ILE A 74 -36.40 -12.84 4.58
C ILE A 74 -36.41 -13.72 3.32
N ASP A 75 -35.83 -14.93 3.39
CA ASP A 75 -35.68 -15.83 2.23
C ASP A 75 -37.00 -16.32 1.62
N LYS A 76 -38.07 -16.50 2.41
CA LYS A 76 -39.35 -16.97 1.84
C LYS A 76 -40.06 -15.97 0.92
N LYS A 77 -39.64 -14.70 0.88
CA LYS A 77 -40.20 -13.70 -0.05
C LYS A 77 -39.36 -13.46 -1.30
N ILE A 78 -38.13 -13.97 -1.36
CA ILE A 78 -37.21 -13.75 -2.49
C ILE A 78 -37.34 -14.88 -3.54
N ASP A 79 -37.79 -16.07 -3.14
CA ASP A 79 -37.91 -17.26 -4.01
C ASP A 79 -38.80 -17.13 -5.26
N LYS A 80 -39.68 -16.12 -5.36
CA LYS A 80 -40.51 -15.93 -6.57
C LYS A 80 -39.95 -14.92 -7.58
N LYS A 81 -38.83 -14.25 -7.29
CA LYS A 81 -38.21 -13.28 -8.20
C LYS A 81 -36.86 -13.71 -8.75
N GLY A 82 -36.16 -14.63 -8.07
CA GLY A 82 -34.83 -15.13 -8.45
C GLY A 82 -34.82 -16.23 -9.51
N GLU A 83 -35.96 -16.86 -9.82
CA GLU A 83 -36.02 -17.99 -10.75
C GLU A 83 -35.88 -17.58 -12.24
N LYS A 84 -35.98 -16.28 -12.55
CA LYS A 84 -35.71 -15.75 -13.91
C LYS A 84 -34.25 -15.37 -14.17
N ASP A 85 -33.43 -15.23 -13.12
CA ASP A 85 -32.03 -14.81 -13.26
C ASP A 85 -31.06 -16.02 -13.25
N LEU A 86 -31.53 -17.21 -12.87
CA LEU A 86 -30.71 -18.43 -12.77
C LEU A 86 -30.65 -19.31 -14.03
N GLU A 87 -31.50 -19.09 -15.04
CA GLU A 87 -31.40 -19.79 -16.33
C GLU A 87 -30.43 -19.13 -17.33
N ILE A 88 -29.85 -17.97 -17.01
CA ILE A 88 -28.98 -17.23 -17.94
C ILE A 88 -27.50 -17.67 -17.89
N ASP A 89 -27.04 -18.33 -16.81
CA ASP A 89 -25.59 -18.52 -16.59
C ASP A 89 -25.01 -19.91 -16.93
N VAL A 90 -25.78 -20.81 -17.56
CA VAL A 90 -25.28 -22.16 -17.96
C VAL A 90 -25.22 -22.37 -19.48
N ALA A 91 -25.63 -21.40 -20.30
CA ALA A 91 -25.56 -21.52 -21.76
C ALA A 91 -24.88 -20.30 -22.40
N THR A 92 -23.55 -20.24 -22.36
CA THR A 92 -22.67 -19.96 -23.51
C THR A 92 -21.20 -19.81 -23.04
N GLU A 93 -20.34 -20.74 -23.44
CA GLU A 93 -18.91 -20.47 -23.61
C GLU A 93 -18.73 -19.48 -24.78
N LYS A 94 -19.14 -18.22 -24.59
CA LYS A 94 -18.79 -17.12 -25.49
C LYS A 94 -17.52 -16.49 -24.96
N SER A 95 -16.52 -16.40 -25.83
CA SER A 95 -15.24 -15.68 -25.62
C SER A 95 -15.47 -14.45 -24.74
N ARG A 96 -15.12 -14.54 -23.44
CA ARG A 96 -15.26 -13.42 -22.52
C ARG A 96 -14.32 -12.33 -23.01
N SER A 97 -14.90 -11.21 -23.42
CA SER A 97 -14.11 -10.05 -23.85
C SER A 97 -13.21 -9.61 -22.68
N ILE A 98 -11.95 -9.30 -22.95
CA ILE A 98 -11.00 -8.78 -21.93
C ILE A 98 -11.62 -7.60 -21.15
N ARG A 99 -12.49 -6.80 -21.80
CA ARG A 99 -13.25 -5.72 -21.15
C ARG A 99 -14.17 -6.20 -20.03
N SER A 100 -14.87 -7.32 -20.19
CA SER A 100 -15.79 -7.82 -19.16
C SER A 100 -15.03 -8.36 -17.95
N ILE A 101 -13.87 -8.98 -18.18
CA ILE A 101 -12.97 -9.43 -17.10
C ILE A 101 -12.41 -8.23 -16.33
N ILE A 102 -12.00 -7.17 -17.02
CA ILE A 102 -11.52 -5.93 -16.39
C ILE A 102 -12.64 -5.23 -15.60
N LEU A 103 -13.87 -5.19 -16.14
CA LEU A 103 -15.01 -4.58 -15.47
C LEU A 103 -15.45 -5.35 -14.22
N GLU A 104 -15.28 -6.68 -14.21
CA GLU A 104 -15.56 -7.53 -13.05
C GLU A 104 -14.45 -7.45 -11.99
N ALA A 105 -13.18 -7.26 -12.40
CA ALA A 105 -12.04 -7.14 -11.50
C ALA A 105 -11.87 -5.75 -10.87
N ILE A 106 -12.36 -4.69 -11.52
CA ILE A 106 -12.21 -3.29 -11.06
C ILE A 106 -13.55 -2.76 -10.57
N ASP A 107 -13.67 -2.56 -9.26
CA ASP A 107 -14.77 -1.78 -8.69
C ASP A 107 -14.59 -0.29 -9.05
N PHE A 108 -15.25 0.13 -10.15
CA PHE A 108 -15.19 1.51 -10.65
C PHE A 108 -15.69 2.54 -9.62
N SER A 109 -16.56 2.14 -8.69
CA SER A 109 -17.07 3.03 -7.63
C SER A 109 -15.98 3.29 -6.58
N LEU A 110 -15.26 2.23 -6.20
CA LEU A 110 -14.10 2.31 -5.32
C LEU A 110 -12.99 3.10 -5.99
N MET A 111 -12.68 2.81 -7.25
CA MET A 111 -11.61 3.47 -8.00
C MET A 111 -11.77 5.00 -8.02
N LYS A 112 -12.94 5.53 -8.38
CA LYS A 112 -13.16 6.99 -8.42
C LYS A 112 -13.04 7.67 -7.06
N THR A 113 -13.43 6.97 -6.00
CA THR A 113 -13.45 7.52 -4.63
C THR A 113 -12.07 7.40 -3.99
N PHE A 114 -11.43 6.24 -4.12
CA PHE A 114 -10.14 5.91 -3.53
C PHE A 114 -8.99 6.64 -4.23
N ILE A 115 -8.97 6.73 -5.57
CA ILE A 115 -7.92 7.48 -6.30
C ILE A 115 -7.86 8.94 -5.86
N LYS A 116 -9.02 9.57 -5.60
CA LYS A 116 -9.10 10.96 -5.13
C LYS A 116 -8.73 11.12 -3.66
N SER A 117 -8.64 10.03 -2.91
CA SER A 117 -8.24 10.08 -1.52
C SER A 117 -6.73 10.28 -1.40
N ASN A 118 -6.32 10.99 -0.34
CA ASN A 118 -4.90 11.17 -0.04
C ASN A 118 -4.20 9.84 0.28
N ALA A 119 -4.95 8.86 0.79
CA ALA A 119 -4.46 7.50 1.06
C ALA A 119 -4.08 6.72 -0.21
N CYS A 120 -4.52 7.13 -1.40
CA CYS A 120 -4.06 6.54 -2.66
C CYS A 120 -3.01 7.43 -3.33
N LEU A 121 -3.39 8.67 -3.66
CA LEU A 121 -2.54 9.57 -4.44
C LEU A 121 -1.30 10.02 -3.66
N GLY A 122 -1.45 10.36 -2.38
CA GLY A 122 -0.35 10.75 -1.51
C GLY A 122 0.65 9.62 -1.31
N LEU A 123 0.17 8.41 -1.01
CA LEU A 123 1.03 7.23 -0.89
C LEU A 123 1.77 6.90 -2.19
N ALA A 124 1.10 7.04 -3.34
CA ALA A 124 1.71 6.77 -4.64
C ALA A 124 2.83 7.76 -4.97
N ILE A 125 2.60 9.06 -4.73
CA ILE A 125 3.62 10.10 -4.95
C ILE A 125 4.80 9.93 -3.98
N CYS A 126 4.54 9.66 -2.70
CA CYS A 126 5.60 9.41 -1.72
C CYS A 126 6.40 8.14 -2.05
N GLY A 127 5.73 7.06 -2.43
CA GLY A 127 6.40 5.84 -2.88
C GLY A 127 7.27 6.09 -4.11
N PHE A 128 6.76 6.87 -5.08
CA PHE A 128 7.51 7.23 -6.28
C PHE A 128 8.77 8.02 -5.94
N ALA A 129 8.61 9.03 -5.09
CA ALA A 129 9.71 9.88 -4.66
C ALA A 129 10.77 9.07 -3.88
N ASP A 130 10.36 8.12 -3.03
CA ASP A 130 11.28 7.24 -2.30
C ASP A 130 12.07 6.30 -3.24
N LEU A 131 11.37 5.69 -4.19
CA LEU A 131 11.99 4.79 -5.17
C LEU A 131 13.00 5.55 -6.04
N THR A 132 12.60 6.72 -6.53
CA THR A 132 13.47 7.58 -7.36
C THR A 132 14.69 8.03 -6.58
N PHE A 133 14.51 8.48 -5.34
CA PHE A 133 15.63 8.86 -4.47
C PHE A 133 16.59 7.68 -4.24
N THR A 134 16.07 6.49 -3.94
CA THR A 134 16.90 5.29 -3.71
C THR A 134 17.76 4.96 -4.93
N LEU A 135 17.21 5.11 -6.14
CA LEU A 135 17.95 4.89 -7.38
C LEU A 135 19.02 5.96 -7.63
N MET A 136 18.74 7.21 -7.28
CA MET A 136 19.65 8.34 -7.48
C MET A 136 20.72 8.46 -6.38
N LEU A 137 20.53 7.84 -5.21
CA LEU A 137 21.42 7.99 -4.07
C LEU A 137 22.89 7.63 -4.40
N PRO A 138 23.22 6.44 -4.95
CA PRO A 138 24.61 6.11 -5.29
C PRO A 138 25.17 7.05 -6.35
N GLN A 139 24.37 7.42 -7.35
CA GLN A 139 24.77 8.32 -8.43
C GLN A 139 25.12 9.72 -7.89
N THR A 140 24.35 10.20 -6.91
CA THR A 140 24.59 11.47 -6.24
C THR A 140 25.90 11.44 -5.47
N LEU A 141 26.18 10.37 -4.72
CA LEU A 141 27.42 10.25 -3.96
C LEU A 141 28.64 10.18 -4.89
N TYR A 142 28.55 9.45 -6.00
CA TYR A 142 29.60 9.45 -7.02
C TYR A 142 29.80 10.85 -7.65
N ALA A 143 28.72 11.60 -7.89
CA ALA A 143 28.80 12.98 -8.39
C ALA A 143 29.43 13.95 -7.37
N MET A 144 29.40 13.61 -6.07
CA MET A 144 30.12 14.32 -5.00
C MET A 144 31.60 13.90 -4.89
N ASN A 145 32.13 13.11 -5.84
CA ASN A 145 33.50 12.56 -5.85
C ASN A 145 33.82 11.61 -4.68
N TRP A 146 32.82 10.93 -4.13
CA TRP A 146 33.05 9.89 -3.12
C TRP A 146 33.71 8.66 -3.72
N LYS A 147 34.52 7.97 -2.90
CA LYS A 147 35.15 6.70 -3.31
C LYS A 147 34.13 5.57 -3.31
N GLU A 148 34.37 4.53 -4.12
CA GLU A 148 33.51 3.34 -4.20
C GLU A 148 33.26 2.71 -2.81
N ASP A 149 34.29 2.64 -1.97
CA ASP A 149 34.17 2.14 -0.60
C ASP A 149 33.22 2.99 0.27
N GLU A 150 33.28 4.31 0.16
CA GLU A 150 32.44 5.23 0.93
C GLU A 150 30.98 5.16 0.46
N VAL A 151 30.76 5.01 -0.85
CA VAL A 151 29.42 4.79 -1.43
C VAL A 151 28.86 3.44 -0.97
N ALA A 152 29.68 2.39 -0.94
CA ALA A 152 29.28 1.08 -0.45
C ALA A 152 28.88 1.15 1.03
N TRP A 153 29.64 1.84 1.87
CA TRP A 153 29.28 2.10 3.27
C TRP A 153 27.98 2.88 3.40
N ALA A 154 27.79 3.93 2.60
CA ALA A 154 26.59 4.75 2.59
C ALA A 154 25.31 3.95 2.29
N VAL A 155 25.33 3.16 1.22
CA VAL A 155 24.19 2.33 0.81
C VAL A 155 23.95 1.19 1.82
N SER A 156 25.01 0.63 2.39
CA SER A 156 24.94 -0.43 3.40
C SER A 156 24.34 0.09 4.71
N LEU A 157 24.77 1.25 5.19
CA LEU A 157 24.24 1.88 6.40
C LEU A 157 22.78 2.33 6.23
N ASN A 158 22.41 2.84 5.06
CA ASN A 158 21.01 3.11 4.74
C ASN A 158 20.15 1.82 4.82
N SER A 159 20.65 0.71 4.28
CA SER A 159 19.96 -0.58 4.35
C SER A 159 19.91 -1.15 5.78
N LEU A 160 20.97 -0.92 6.57
CA LEU A 160 21.01 -1.30 7.99
C LEU A 160 19.95 -0.54 8.79
N GLY A 161 19.79 0.76 8.56
CA GLY A 161 18.74 1.58 9.19
C GLY A 161 17.33 1.06 8.88
N ASP A 162 17.08 0.62 7.64
CA ASP A 162 15.82 -0.02 7.24
C ASP A 162 15.60 -1.32 8.01
N LEU A 163 16.58 -2.23 8.00
CA LEU A 163 16.49 -3.53 8.66
C LEU A 163 16.22 -3.40 10.16
N VAL A 164 16.98 -2.53 10.85
CA VAL A 164 16.80 -2.28 12.28
C VAL A 164 15.40 -1.76 12.57
N THR A 165 14.91 -0.81 11.76
CA THR A 165 13.57 -0.24 11.94
C THR A 165 12.49 -1.28 11.70
N ARG A 166 12.67 -2.17 10.72
CA ARG A 166 11.75 -3.28 10.46
C ARG A 166 11.66 -4.22 11.66
N ILE A 167 12.79 -4.57 12.26
CA ILE A 167 12.84 -5.40 13.47
C ILE A 167 12.13 -4.70 14.63
N LEU A 168 12.39 -3.40 14.82
CA LEU A 168 11.72 -2.59 15.85
C LEU A 168 10.21 -2.52 15.65
N PHE A 169 9.72 -2.42 14.41
CA PHE A 169 8.28 -2.45 14.10
C PHE A 169 7.63 -3.80 14.43
N ILE A 170 8.33 -4.90 14.17
CA ILE A 170 7.83 -6.25 14.47
C ILE A 170 7.71 -6.46 15.99
N ILE A 171 8.78 -6.13 16.73
CA ILE A 171 8.81 -6.28 18.20
C ILE A 171 7.86 -5.27 18.87
N GLY A 172 7.81 -4.04 18.36
CA GLY A 172 7.02 -2.93 18.87
C GLY A 172 5.56 -2.92 18.45
N SER A 173 5.02 -4.02 17.91
CA SER A 173 3.64 -4.08 17.40
C SER A 173 2.59 -3.62 18.41
N SER A 174 2.77 -3.93 19.71
CA SER A 174 1.86 -3.48 20.78
C SER A 174 1.84 -1.95 20.95
N TRP A 175 2.95 -1.27 20.65
CA TRP A 175 3.04 0.20 20.70
C TRP A 175 2.40 0.84 19.48
N LEU A 176 2.56 0.22 18.31
CA LEU A 176 2.00 0.71 17.05
C LEU A 176 0.47 0.73 17.04
N VAL A 177 -0.18 -0.26 17.68
CA VAL A 177 -1.65 -0.32 17.81
C VAL A 177 -2.22 0.87 18.59
N ARG A 178 -1.41 1.56 19.41
CA ARG A 178 -1.87 2.72 20.18
C ARG A 178 -2.11 3.96 19.32
N PHE A 179 -1.46 4.06 18.17
CA PHE A 179 -1.54 5.22 17.29
C PHE A 179 -2.23 4.85 15.98
N GLU A 180 -2.93 5.82 15.38
CA GLU A 180 -3.45 5.64 14.02
C GLU A 180 -2.27 5.50 13.05
N SER A 181 -2.34 4.55 12.13
CA SER A 181 -1.23 4.26 11.21
C SER A 181 -0.87 5.48 10.34
N GLN A 182 -1.86 6.32 10.05
CA GLN A 182 -1.68 7.61 9.38
C GLN A 182 -0.75 8.58 10.14
N GLN A 183 -0.83 8.60 11.48
CA GLN A 183 -0.01 9.49 12.30
C GLN A 183 1.46 9.04 12.31
N ILE A 184 1.68 7.72 12.43
CA ILE A 184 3.04 7.15 12.39
C ILE A 184 3.63 7.35 10.99
N TYR A 185 2.83 7.21 9.94
CA TYR A 185 3.25 7.49 8.57
C TYR A 185 3.70 8.94 8.41
N LEU A 186 2.98 9.91 8.98
CA LEU A 186 3.35 11.33 8.93
C LEU A 186 4.64 11.64 9.68
N VAL A 187 4.90 10.98 10.81
CA VAL A 187 6.19 11.08 11.51
C VAL A 187 7.31 10.56 10.61
N GLY A 188 7.09 9.43 9.94
CA GLY A 188 8.01 8.90 8.93
C GLY A 188 8.24 9.87 7.77
N LEU A 189 7.21 10.52 7.24
CA LEU A 189 7.36 11.54 6.19
C LEU A 189 8.19 12.74 6.66
N PHE A 190 7.91 13.25 7.86
CA PHE A 190 8.66 14.38 8.43
C PHE A 190 10.14 14.04 8.60
N LEU A 191 10.43 12.87 9.17
CA LEU A 191 11.80 12.39 9.30
C LEU A 191 12.49 12.25 7.93
N ALA A 192 11.76 11.81 6.91
CA ALA A 192 12.29 11.64 5.55
C ALA A 192 12.64 12.99 4.90
N VAL A 193 11.81 14.02 5.10
CA VAL A 193 12.08 15.38 4.61
C VAL A 193 13.28 15.99 5.34
N THR A 194 13.30 15.91 6.67
CA THR A 194 14.38 16.51 7.47
C THR A 194 15.74 15.89 7.19
N THR A 195 15.84 14.56 7.08
CA THR A 195 17.09 13.87 6.80
C THR A 195 17.61 14.15 5.40
N ARG A 196 16.73 14.21 4.38
CA ARG A 196 17.12 14.55 3.01
C ARG A 196 17.60 15.99 2.86
N LEU A 197 16.93 16.95 3.50
CA LEU A 197 17.38 18.34 3.52
C LEU A 197 18.69 18.49 4.31
N GLY A 198 18.82 17.79 5.44
CA GLY A 198 20.05 17.78 6.25
C GLY A 198 21.25 17.22 5.50
N MET A 199 21.07 16.15 4.73
CA MET A 199 22.11 15.56 3.88
C MET A 199 22.65 16.56 2.85
N LEU A 200 21.79 17.39 2.26
CA LEU A 200 22.19 18.36 1.23
C LEU A 200 22.91 19.60 1.79
N GLY A 201 22.75 19.87 3.09
CA GLY A 201 23.32 21.07 3.74
C GLY A 201 24.69 20.86 4.39
N VAL A 202 25.26 19.65 4.29
CA VAL A 202 26.49 19.29 5.00
C VAL A 202 27.48 18.62 4.04
N GLU A 203 28.77 18.92 4.17
CA GLU A 203 29.84 18.36 3.32
C GLU A 203 30.62 17.23 4.01
N ASN A 204 30.49 17.09 5.33
CA ASN A 204 31.21 16.09 6.10
C ASN A 204 30.64 14.68 5.84
N VAL A 205 31.50 13.79 5.32
CA VAL A 205 31.20 12.38 5.02
C VAL A 205 30.54 11.66 6.19
N THR A 206 31.08 11.78 7.41
CA THR A 206 30.53 11.09 8.58
C THR A 206 29.12 11.57 8.92
N THR A 207 28.86 12.87 8.79
CA THR A 207 27.52 13.44 9.03
C THR A 207 26.52 13.06 7.94
N ILE A 208 26.97 12.97 6.68
CA ILE A 208 26.14 12.44 5.59
C ILE A 208 25.77 10.98 5.87
N LEU A 209 26.74 10.15 6.30
CA LEU A 209 26.49 8.74 6.66
C LEU A 209 25.46 8.60 7.80
N THR A 210 25.50 9.46 8.82
CA THR A 210 24.49 9.41 9.88
C THR A 210 23.10 9.79 9.38
N PHE A 211 22.98 10.82 8.54
CA PHE A 211 21.71 11.16 7.90
C PHE A 211 21.18 10.04 7.02
N LEU A 212 22.04 9.34 6.28
CA LEU A 212 21.66 8.19 5.44
C LEU A 212 21.14 7.01 6.27
N THR A 213 21.74 6.72 7.43
CA THR A 213 21.23 5.67 8.33
C THR A 213 19.83 6.03 8.85
N ILE A 214 19.61 7.27 9.28
CA ILE A 214 18.31 7.74 9.78
C ILE A 214 17.27 7.76 8.65
N MET A 215 17.69 8.13 7.45
CA MET A 215 16.84 8.09 6.26
C MET A 215 16.40 6.67 5.91
N GLY A 216 17.28 5.66 6.07
CA GLY A 216 16.91 4.24 5.95
C GLY A 216 15.80 3.83 6.90
N ALA A 217 15.87 4.28 8.16
CA ALA A 217 14.82 4.08 9.15
C ALA A 217 13.50 4.75 8.76
N SER A 218 13.59 5.98 8.28
CA SER A 218 12.45 6.76 7.80
C SER A 218 11.75 6.10 6.61
N LYS A 219 12.54 5.63 5.63
CA LYS A 219 12.08 4.89 4.45
C LYS A 219 11.30 3.64 4.86
N CYS A 220 11.86 2.84 5.76
CA CYS A 220 11.23 1.63 6.27
C CYS A 220 9.84 1.92 6.84
N THR A 221 9.76 2.94 7.70
CA THR A 221 8.50 3.39 8.32
C THR A 221 7.45 3.72 7.26
N VAL A 222 7.82 4.53 6.26
CA VAL A 222 6.91 4.94 5.18
C VAL A 222 6.45 3.72 4.37
N LEU A 223 7.36 2.84 3.94
CA LEU A 223 7.02 1.69 3.09
C LEU A 223 6.18 0.63 3.81
N LEU A 224 6.50 0.31 5.07
CA LEU A 224 5.76 -0.69 5.84
C LEU A 224 4.32 -0.26 6.14
N LEU A 225 4.08 1.03 6.27
CA LEU A 225 2.77 1.57 6.64
C LEU A 225 1.84 1.79 5.44
N ILE A 226 2.32 1.72 4.19
CA ILE A 226 1.46 1.83 3.00
C ILE A 226 0.25 0.88 3.05
N PRO A 227 0.44 -0.46 3.17
CA PRO A 227 -0.69 -1.38 3.21
C PRO A 227 -1.60 -1.13 4.42
N GLN A 228 -1.04 -0.72 5.55
CA GLN A 228 -1.80 -0.45 6.76
C GLN A 228 -2.68 0.81 6.62
N VAL A 229 -2.14 1.89 6.07
CA VAL A 229 -2.90 3.12 5.78
C VAL A 229 -4.00 2.84 4.76
N ILE A 230 -3.75 2.00 3.76
CA ILE A 230 -4.76 1.59 2.79
C ILE A 230 -5.87 0.77 3.48
N ALA A 231 -5.51 -0.19 4.34
CA ALA A 231 -6.45 -1.00 5.10
C ALA A 231 -7.37 -0.15 6.01
N GLU A 232 -6.86 0.94 6.58
CA GLU A 232 -7.67 1.89 7.36
C GLU A 232 -8.57 2.80 6.49
N ALA A 233 -8.21 3.00 5.22
CA ALA A 233 -8.92 3.90 4.31
C ALA A 233 -10.10 3.24 3.57
N VAL A 234 -10.12 1.91 3.48
CA VAL A 234 -11.13 1.15 2.75
C VAL A 234 -11.79 0.08 3.63
N LYS A 235 -12.91 -0.45 3.17
CA LYS A 235 -13.54 -1.58 3.86
C LYS A 235 -12.68 -2.85 3.71
N PRO A 236 -12.68 -3.77 4.68
CA PRO A 236 -11.85 -4.98 4.62
C PRO A 236 -12.05 -5.80 3.35
N GLU A 237 -13.28 -5.86 2.83
CA GLU A 237 -13.61 -6.63 1.61
C GLU A 237 -13.02 -6.00 0.34
N GLN A 238 -12.78 -4.68 0.39
CA GLN A 238 -12.25 -3.89 -0.72
C GLN A 238 -10.73 -3.73 -0.68
N PHE A 239 -10.06 -4.24 0.36
CA PHE A 239 -8.62 -4.05 0.58
C PHE A 239 -7.76 -4.50 -0.60
N THR A 240 -7.95 -5.72 -1.09
CA THR A 240 -7.19 -6.27 -2.22
C THR A 240 -7.39 -5.46 -3.49
N SER A 241 -8.63 -4.99 -3.74
CA SER A 241 -8.95 -4.13 -4.88
C SER A 241 -8.26 -2.76 -4.74
N ALA A 242 -8.29 -2.17 -3.54
CA ALA A 242 -7.63 -0.89 -3.25
C ALA A 242 -6.10 -0.98 -3.39
N MET A 243 -5.48 -2.08 -2.94
CA MET A 243 -4.06 -2.34 -3.16
C MET A 243 -3.71 -2.44 -4.65
N GLY A 244 -4.56 -3.11 -5.44
CA GLY A 244 -4.39 -3.17 -6.89
C GLY A 244 -4.49 -1.79 -7.56
N ILE A 245 -5.47 -0.98 -7.17
CA ILE A 245 -5.62 0.40 -7.64
C ILE A 245 -4.40 1.25 -7.25
N PHE A 246 -3.93 1.14 -6.00
CA PHE A 246 -2.72 1.82 -5.53
C PHE A 246 -1.50 1.44 -6.38
N MET A 247 -1.27 0.15 -6.62
CA MET A 247 -0.13 -0.32 -7.42
C MET A 247 -0.19 0.20 -8.87
N LEU A 248 -1.39 0.32 -9.45
CA LEU A 248 -1.59 0.91 -10.77
C LEU A 248 -1.22 2.40 -10.77
N VAL A 249 -1.75 3.18 -9.81
CA VAL A 249 -1.46 4.62 -9.69
C VAL A 249 0.02 4.87 -9.40
N PHE A 250 0.63 4.06 -8.54
CA PHE A 250 2.06 4.08 -8.24
C PHE A 250 2.89 3.78 -9.50
N GLY A 251 2.54 2.75 -10.27
CA GLY A 251 3.21 2.41 -11.53
C GLY A 251 3.10 3.53 -12.57
N PHE A 252 1.91 4.12 -12.73
CA PHE A 252 1.70 5.24 -13.65
C PHE A 252 2.49 6.50 -13.23
N SER A 253 2.56 6.75 -11.92
CA SER A 253 3.37 7.84 -11.35
C SER A 253 4.84 7.65 -11.68
N ASN A 254 5.38 6.43 -11.55
CA ASN A 254 6.76 6.10 -11.92
C ASN A 254 7.04 6.25 -13.42
N LEU A 255 6.12 5.75 -14.26
CA LEU A 255 6.27 5.84 -15.71
C LEU A 255 6.29 7.30 -16.20
N SER A 256 5.51 8.18 -15.56
CA SER A 256 5.38 9.58 -15.96
C SER A 256 6.44 10.47 -15.32
N LEU A 257 6.58 10.40 -14.00
CA LEU A 257 7.42 11.30 -13.22
C LEU A 257 8.89 10.85 -13.19
N GLY A 258 9.19 9.56 -13.36
CA GLY A 258 10.56 9.04 -13.35
C GLY A 258 11.42 9.65 -14.47
N PRO A 259 11.01 9.53 -15.75
CA PRO A 259 11.70 10.18 -16.86
C PRO A 259 11.71 11.71 -16.74
N LEU A 260 10.66 12.31 -16.16
CA LEU A 260 10.61 13.77 -15.95
C LEU A 260 11.72 14.23 -15.01
N ILE A 261 11.90 13.56 -13.86
CA ILE A 261 12.98 13.89 -12.91
C ILE A 261 14.35 13.62 -13.51
N GLY A 262 14.50 12.53 -14.28
CA GLY A 262 15.72 12.25 -15.04
C GLY A 262 16.05 13.37 -16.03
N ALA A 263 15.07 13.85 -16.80
CA ALA A 263 15.25 14.95 -17.74
C ALA A 263 15.62 16.26 -17.03
N VAL A 264 14.99 16.55 -15.88
CA VAL A 264 15.36 17.74 -15.08
C VAL A 264 16.80 17.65 -14.57
N ARG A 265 17.23 16.48 -14.10
CA ARG A 265 18.63 16.25 -13.72
C ARG A 265 19.57 16.50 -14.91
N ASP A 266 19.25 15.92 -16.07
CA ASP A 266 20.12 16.02 -17.25
C ASP A 266 20.21 17.46 -17.80
N LEU A 267 19.15 18.26 -17.64
CA LEU A 267 19.15 19.69 -18.00
C LEU A 267 19.87 20.59 -17.00
N THR A 268 19.80 20.25 -15.71
CA THR A 268 20.39 21.06 -14.63
C THR A 268 21.83 20.67 -14.30
N ASP A 269 22.28 19.50 -14.79
CA ASP A 269 23.55 18.84 -14.46
C ASP A 269 23.83 18.79 -12.94
N SER A 270 22.75 18.72 -12.15
CA SER A 270 22.80 18.90 -10.70
C SER A 270 21.95 17.86 -9.98
N TYR A 271 22.63 16.89 -9.35
CA TYR A 271 21.99 15.91 -8.48
C TYR A 271 21.27 16.54 -7.27
N PRO A 272 21.84 17.55 -6.58
CA PRO A 272 21.14 18.25 -5.50
C PRO A 272 19.79 18.83 -5.93
N THR A 273 19.72 19.42 -7.13
CA THR A 273 18.49 20.01 -7.66
C THR A 273 17.39 18.95 -7.83
N ALA A 274 17.74 17.79 -8.37
CA ALA A 274 16.80 16.67 -8.48
C ALA A 274 16.34 16.17 -7.11
N ILE A 275 17.23 16.08 -6.12
CA ILE A 275 16.87 15.68 -4.74
C ILE A 275 15.94 16.72 -4.09
N TYR A 276 16.16 18.01 -4.30
CA TYR A 276 15.23 19.05 -3.80
C TYR A 276 13.83 18.90 -4.37
N ILE A 277 13.70 18.58 -5.67
CA ILE A 277 12.39 18.35 -6.31
C ILE A 277 11.72 17.11 -5.71
N ILE A 278 12.45 15.99 -5.59
CA ILE A 278 11.93 14.76 -4.98
C ILE A 278 11.49 15.02 -3.52
N THR A 279 12.30 15.75 -2.76
CA THR A 279 12.01 16.09 -1.36
C THR A 279 10.81 17.04 -1.25
N SER A 280 10.62 17.92 -2.23
CA SER A 280 9.45 18.79 -2.31
C SER A 280 8.16 17.99 -2.53
N CYS A 281 8.19 16.90 -3.30
CA CYS A 281 7.03 15.99 -3.43
C CYS A 281 6.60 15.42 -2.06
N PHE A 282 7.56 15.00 -1.23
CA PHE A 282 7.28 14.58 0.15
C PHE A 282 6.66 15.71 0.98
N GLY A 283 7.22 16.92 0.91
CA GLY A 283 6.72 18.09 1.63
C GLY A 283 5.29 18.47 1.24
N ILE A 284 4.96 18.44 -0.05
CA ILE A 284 3.61 18.74 -0.56
C ILE A 284 2.59 17.72 -0.02
N VAL A 285 2.90 16.42 -0.07
CA VAL A 285 2.02 15.38 0.47
C VAL A 285 1.87 15.51 1.98
N PHE A 286 2.96 15.79 2.70
CA PHE A 286 2.94 16.05 4.14
C PHE A 286 2.00 17.20 4.50
N ILE A 287 2.09 18.33 3.79
CA ILE A 287 1.20 19.48 4.00
C ILE A 287 -0.26 19.11 3.71
N PHE A 288 -0.54 18.44 2.58
CA PHE A 288 -1.91 18.05 2.24
C PHE A 288 -2.53 17.14 3.30
N TRP A 289 -1.74 16.22 3.86
CA TRP A 289 -2.24 15.32 4.89
C TRP A 289 -2.48 16.02 6.23
N ILE A 290 -1.61 16.95 6.62
CA ILE A 290 -1.86 17.81 7.79
C ILE A 290 -3.17 18.57 7.62
N VAL A 291 -3.40 19.17 6.44
CA VAL A 291 -4.64 19.89 6.14
C VAL A 291 -5.85 18.96 6.25
N GLU A 292 -5.78 17.75 5.71
CA GLU A 292 -6.85 16.76 5.81
C GLU A 292 -7.15 16.37 7.26
N MET A 293 -6.12 16.13 8.08
CA MET A 293 -6.27 15.80 9.50
C MET A 293 -6.91 16.95 10.29
N VAL A 294 -6.46 18.19 10.06
CA VAL A 294 -7.02 19.38 10.69
C VAL A 294 -8.49 19.57 10.29
N TYR A 295 -8.81 19.37 9.01
CA TYR A 295 -10.17 19.45 8.51
C TYR A 295 -11.10 18.42 9.15
N LYS A 296 -10.67 17.14 9.23
CA LYS A 296 -11.44 16.07 9.89
C LYS A 296 -11.69 16.38 11.37
N LYS A 297 -10.67 16.86 12.09
CA LYS A 297 -10.76 17.24 13.51
C LYS A 297 -11.73 18.41 13.73
N ASN A 298 -11.72 19.41 12.85
CA ASN A 298 -12.63 20.55 12.93
C ASN A 298 -14.08 20.18 12.57
N LYS A 299 -14.30 19.26 11.62
CA LYS A 299 -15.65 18.77 11.28
C LYS A 299 -16.26 17.93 12.40
N HIS A 300 -15.46 17.14 13.12
CA HIS A 300 -15.93 16.39 14.30
C HIS A 300 -16.32 17.30 15.47
N LYS A 301 -15.64 18.44 15.66
CA LYS A 301 -16.04 19.46 16.65
C LYS A 301 -17.34 20.18 16.29
N ARG A 302 -17.74 20.19 15.01
CA ARG A 302 -18.96 20.86 14.51
C ARG A 302 -20.23 20.01 14.52
N LYS A 303 -20.17 18.71 14.84
CA LYS A 303 -21.40 17.94 15.12
C LYS A 303 -21.87 18.31 16.54
N PRO A 304 -23.02 19.00 16.72
CA PRO A 304 -23.56 19.19 18.05
C PRO A 304 -23.84 17.81 18.65
N LYS A 305 -23.47 17.60 19.92
CA LYS A 305 -24.01 16.51 20.73
C LYS A 305 -25.52 16.71 20.79
N THR A 306 -26.26 16.16 19.84
CA THR A 306 -27.71 16.04 19.96
C THR A 306 -27.94 15.15 21.18
N GLN A 307 -28.36 15.79 22.26
CA GLN A 307 -28.70 15.16 23.53
C GLN A 307 -29.75 14.07 23.28
N THR A 308 -29.32 12.81 23.31
CA THR A 308 -30.17 11.73 23.77
C THR A 308 -30.26 11.85 25.29
N SER A 309 -31.23 12.64 25.78
CA SER A 309 -31.70 12.52 27.14
C SER A 309 -33.23 12.55 27.15
N LYS A 310 -33.78 11.50 27.76
CA LYS A 310 -35.17 11.30 28.22
C LYS A 310 -36.18 10.70 27.22
N LYS A 311 -36.11 9.37 27.09
CA LYS A 311 -37.22 8.44 27.42
C LYS A 311 -36.62 7.39 28.37
N GLY A 312 -37.17 7.00 29.52
CA GLY A 312 -38.43 7.27 30.21
C GLY A 312 -38.41 6.57 31.59
N PHE A 313 -39.59 6.47 32.23
CA PHE A 313 -39.93 5.79 33.50
C PHE A 313 -39.69 6.58 34.81
N SER A 314 -40.70 7.31 35.28
CA SER A 314 -41.80 6.80 36.13
C SER A 314 -43.02 7.70 36.00
#